data_AF-W8WVT7-F1
#
_entry.id   AF-W8WVT7-F1
#
_cell.length_a   1.000
_cell.length_b   1.000
_cell.length_c   1.000
_cell.angle_alpha   90.00
_cell.angle_beta   90.00
_cell.angle_gamma   90.00
#
_symmetry.space_group_name_H-M   'P 1'
#
loop_
_entity.id
_entity.type
_entity.pdbx_description
1 polymer ?
#
loop_
_entity_poly.entity_id
_entity_poly.type
_entity_poly.pdbx_seq_one_letter_code
_entity_poly.pdbx_strand_id
1 'polypeptide(L)' 'MRCVRVIHGKGIGSRQGEPVLKDAIRQHLCRLEAVQAWVQCGEHEGGEGALHALLRLAGPPRD' A
#
# COMPACT_ATOMS: atom_id res chain seq x y z
N MET A 1 15.45 -7.35 -1.86
CA MET A 1 14.36 -6.72 -1.08
C MET A 1 13.04 -6.96 -1.82
N ARG A 2 11.97 -7.43 -1.16
CA ARG A 2 10.69 -7.79 -1.80
C ARG A 2 9.48 -7.05 -1.23
N CYS A 3 9.61 -6.41 -0.09
CA CYS A 3 8.55 -5.63 0.52
C CYS A 3 8.89 -4.15 0.38
N VAL A 4 7.89 -3.36 -0.01
CA VAL A 4 7.98 -1.91 -0.05
C VAL A 4 7.00 -1.33 0.98
N ARG A 5 7.37 -0.19 1.58
CA ARG A 5 6.44 0.61 2.38
C ARG A 5 5.90 1.72 1.51
N VAL A 6 4.59 1.84 1.41
CA VAL A 6 3.92 2.93 0.71
C VAL A 6 3.39 3.89 1.76
N ILE A 7 3.95 5.10 1.81
CA ILE A 7 3.52 6.16 2.71
C ILE A 7 2.56 7.05 1.92
N HIS A 8 1.28 7.04 2.31
CA HIS A 8 0.23 7.81 1.64
C HIS A 8 -0.38 8.90 2.53
N GLY A 9 -0.01 8.94 3.81
CA GLY A 9 -0.53 9.90 4.78
C GLY A 9 -1.95 9.56 5.27
N LYS A 10 -2.35 10.20 6.37
CA LYS A 10 -3.62 9.92 7.05
C LYS A 10 -4.82 10.68 6.48
N GLY A 11 -4.60 11.72 5.66
CA GLY A 11 -5.67 12.52 5.07
C GLY A 11 -6.18 13.70 5.90
N ILE A 12 -5.63 13.95 7.10
CA ILE A 12 -6.11 14.99 8.04
C ILE A 12 -6.20 16.39 7.41
N GLY A 13 -5.29 16.74 6.50
CA GLY A 13 -5.25 18.05 5.82
C GLY A 13 -6.02 18.12 4.50
N SER A 14 -6.71 17.06 4.09
CA SER A 14 -7.50 17.07 2.86
C SER A 14 -8.82 17.81 3.05
N ARG A 15 -9.56 18.05 1.97
CA ARG A 15 -10.90 18.63 2.04
C ARG A 15 -11.79 17.74 2.91
N GLN A 16 -12.33 18.30 3.99
CA GLN A 16 -13.13 17.61 5.02
C GLN A 16 -12.37 16.55 5.85
N GLY A 17 -11.04 16.45 5.73
CA GLY A 17 -10.24 15.47 6.49
C GLY A 17 -10.33 14.04 5.93
N GLU A 18 -10.82 13.88 4.71
CA GLU A 18 -11.01 12.59 4.05
C GLU A 18 -9.69 11.90 3.68
N PRO A 19 -9.56 10.58 3.88
CA PRO A 19 -8.34 9.83 3.58
C PRO A 19 -8.26 9.42 2.09
N VAL A 20 -8.35 10.39 1.19
CA VAL A 20 -8.48 10.18 -0.28
C VAL A 20 -7.44 9.19 -0.83
N LEU A 21 -6.17 9.32 -0.42
CA LEU A 21 -5.11 8.43 -0.89
C LEU A 21 -5.14 7.04 -0.25
N LYS A 22 -5.67 6.88 0.96
CA LYS A 22 -5.77 5.59 1.68
C LYS A 22 -6.62 4.60 0.89
N ASP A 23 -7.76 5.06 0.39
CA ASP A 23 -8.66 4.18 -0.39
C ASP A 23 -8.14 3.97 -1.81
N ALA A 24 -7.63 5.03 -2.44
CA ALA A 24 -7.07 4.93 -3.78
C ALA A 24 -5.89 3.94 -3.85
N ILE A 25 -4.98 3.98 -2.88
CA ILE A 25 -3.81 3.09 -2.88
C ILE A 25 -4.19 1.64 -2.61
N ARG A 26 -5.13 1.38 -1.69
CA ARG A 26 -5.62 0.02 -1.40
C ARG A 26 -6.23 -0.61 -2.65
N GLN A 27 -7.09 0.13 -3.34
CA GLN A 27 -7.71 -0.33 -4.58
C GLN A 27 -6.69 -0.52 -5.71
N HIS A 28 -5.72 0.39 -5.84
CA HIS A 28 -4.68 0.30 -6.87
C HIS A 28 -3.79 -0.93 -6.65
N LEU A 29 -3.33 -1.17 -5.41
CA LEU A 29 -2.48 -2.32 -5.07
C LEU A 29 -3.19 -3.66 -5.30
N CYS A 30 -4.50 -3.76 -5.06
CA CYS A 30 -5.26 -4.97 -5.38
C CYS A 30 -5.31 -5.30 -6.89
N ARG A 31 -5.12 -4.30 -7.77
CA ARG A 31 -5.12 -4.48 -9.23
C ARG A 31 -3.72 -4.64 -9.83
N LEU A 32 -2.67 -4.33 -9.08
CA LEU A 32 -1.30 -4.44 -9.57
C LEU A 32 -0.82 -5.89 -9.48
N GLU A 33 -0.62 -6.55 -10.62
CA GLU A 33 -0.14 -7.95 -10.68
C GLU A 33 1.21 -8.18 -9.98
N ALA A 34 2.02 -7.12 -9.92
CA ALA A 34 3.29 -7.08 -9.21
C ALA A 34 3.13 -7.19 -7.68
N VAL A 35 1.94 -6.95 -7.14
CA VAL A 35 1.65 -6.99 -5.70
C VAL A 35 0.95 -8.31 -5.36
N GLN A 36 1.48 -9.03 -4.37
CA GLN A 36 0.90 -10.28 -3.90
C GLN A 36 -0.05 -10.08 -2.72
N ALA A 37 0.31 -9.15 -1.82
CA ALA A 37 -0.45 -8.83 -0.63
C ALA A 37 -0.06 -7.44 -0.12
N TRP A 38 -0.91 -6.84 0.70
CA TRP A 38 -0.59 -5.65 1.46
C TRP A 38 -1.24 -5.69 2.85
N VAL A 39 -0.66 -4.96 3.79
CA VAL A 39 -1.17 -4.80 5.16
C VAL A 39 -0.84 -3.40 5.66
N GLN A 40 -1.73 -2.80 6.47
CA GLN A 40 -1.44 -1.54 7.14
C GLN A 40 -0.19 -1.68 8.02
N CYS A 41 0.63 -0.63 8.08
CA CYS A 41 1.78 -0.58 8.98
C CYS A 41 1.34 -0.54 10.45
N GLY A 42 2.22 -0.99 11.36
CA GLY A 42 2.05 -0.71 12.79
C GLY A 42 2.19 0.79 13.09
N GLU A 43 1.70 1.24 14.25
CA GLU A 43 1.72 2.67 14.61
C GLU A 43 3.13 3.30 14.54
N HIS A 44 4.15 2.60 15.04
CA HIS A 44 5.55 3.04 15.00
C HIS A 44 6.17 3.06 13.60
N GLU A 45 5.46 2.53 12.60
CA GLU A 45 5.89 2.45 11.20
C GLU A 45 5.06 3.35 10.27
N GLY A 46 4.17 4.17 10.84
CA GLY A 46 3.30 5.10 10.13
C GLY A 46 1.80 4.86 10.32
N GLY A 47 1.41 3.73 10.94
CA GLY A 47 0.03 3.39 11.26
C GLY A 47 -0.88 3.48 10.04
N GLU A 48 -2.06 4.08 10.20
CA GLU A 48 -3.01 4.30 9.11
C GLU A 48 -2.50 5.15 7.94
N GLY A 49 -1.36 5.83 8.08
CA GLY A 49 -0.76 6.65 7.01
C GLY A 49 0.18 5.87 6.09
N ALA A 50 0.41 4.58 6.36
CA ALA A 50 1.28 3.75 5.57
C ALA A 50 0.82 2.29 5.52
N LEU A 51 1.30 1.57 4.51
CA LEU A 51 1.13 0.13 4.39
C LEU A 51 2.42 -0.54 3.90
N HIS A 52 2.58 -1.82 4.22
CA HIS A 52 3.53 -2.71 3.58
C HIS A 52 2.87 -3.42 2.40
N ALA A 53 3.56 -3.47 1.26
CA ALA A 53 3.17 -4.26 0.10
C ALA A 53 4.26 -5.28 -0.23
N LEU A 54 3.85 -6.53 -0.40
CA LEU A 54 4.71 -7.64 -0.81
C LEU A 54 4.72 -7.72 -2.34
N LEU A 55 5.89 -7.59 -2.93
CA LEU A 55 6.09 -7.71 -4.37
C LEU A 55 6.31 -9.16 -4.80
N ARG A 56 5.77 -9.46 -5.98
CA ARG A 56 6.05 -10.69 -6.74
C ARG A 56 7.50 -10.67 -7.19
N LEU A 57 8.24 -11.74 -6.91
CA LEU A 57 9.53 -11.96 -7.58
C LEU A 57 9.24 -12.18 -9.06
N ALA A 58 10.16 -11.72 -9.92
CA ALA A 58 10.26 -12.29 -11.26
C ALA A 58 10.52 -13.79 -11.10
N GLY A 59 9.44 -14.58 -11.11
CA GLY A 59 9.52 -16.01 -11.33
C GLY A 59 9.67 -16.27 -12.83
N PRO A 60 10.06 -17.48 -13.23
CA PRO A 60 9.98 -17.87 -14.62
C PRO A 60 8.54 -17.65 -15.15
N PRO A 61 8.36 -17.45 -16.48
CA PRO A 61 7.04 -17.34 -17.09
C PRO A 61 6.13 -18.47 -16.57
N ARG A 62 4.88 -18.14 -16.28
CA ARG A 62 3.88 -19.19 -16.01
C ARG A 62 3.37 -19.65 -17.36
N ASP A 63 3.43 -20.95 -17.58
CA ASP A 63 2.91 -21.65 -18.76
C ASP A 63 1.44 -21.32 -19.04
#